data_AF-U9UEP8-F1
#
_entry.id   AF-U9UEP8-F1
#
_cell.length_a   1.000
_cell.length_b   1.000
_cell.length_c   1.000
_cell.angle_alpha   90.00
_cell.angle_beta   90.00
_cell.angle_gamma   90.00
#
_symmetry.space_group_name_H-M   'P 1'
#
loop_
_entity.id
_entity.type
_entity.pdbx_description
1 polymer ?
#
loop_
_entity_poly.entity_id
_entity_poly.type
_entity_poly.pdbx_seq_one_letter_code
_entity_poly.pdbx_strand_id
1 'polypeptide(L)'
;MFLLRTVLRSRNFIRQTSFSTYAKHNLKPSNFRFGFSSGKVKFSTSSTIATAIGLAGVSYWYVYDKNIAFADALPKSVESVTTEEPESGVHIPTYITLHDGTKARLIGLGIRTVSFLKIKVYVIGMYISEDDIDVLKNWKGYDKEKFMSENDESMTLSILDLPIVMAIRIEPVRNTNGHHLRDGFTRAITHRMQDGYMSEEDAENVLKAIKELKAKFPKSVVKAGTALILKKEKNGTLIIEYEGKNMGIVNNIWLTKNIFMSYLAAKNPISEKAKRNIADGFDELLK
;
A
#
# COMPACT_ATOMS: atom_id res chain seq x y z
N MET A 1 -23.11 46.46 31.21
CA MET A 1 -24.31 45.83 30.62
C MET A 1 -24.28 46.11 29.12
N PHE A 2 -24.32 45.08 28.26
CA PHE A 2 -24.44 45.10 26.78
C PHE A 2 -23.50 45.99 25.90
N LEU A 3 -22.87 45.32 24.92
CA LEU A 3 -22.55 45.79 23.54
C LEU A 3 -21.46 46.89 23.35
N LEU A 4 -20.84 47.07 22.17
CA LEU A 4 -20.93 46.35 20.87
C LEU A 4 -19.54 46.20 20.21
N ARG A 5 -19.42 45.31 19.22
CA ARG A 5 -18.24 45.07 18.36
C ARG A 5 -17.99 46.22 17.36
N THR A 6 -16.72 46.54 17.09
CA THR A 6 -16.24 46.79 15.70
C THR A 6 -14.77 46.39 15.55
N VAL A 7 -14.44 45.53 14.57
CA VAL A 7 -13.07 45.36 14.04
C VAL A 7 -13.18 45.33 12.51
N LEU A 8 -12.31 46.08 11.83
CA LEU A 8 -12.40 46.35 10.40
C LEU A 8 -11.92 45.18 9.54
N ARG A 9 -12.66 44.91 8.46
CA ARG A 9 -12.39 43.83 7.49
C ARG A 9 -11.64 44.40 6.27
N SER A 10 -10.31 44.40 6.30
CA SER A 10 -9.49 44.78 5.14
C SER A 10 -9.63 43.76 4.02
N ARG A 11 -10.05 44.22 2.83
CA ARG A 11 -10.05 43.43 1.58
C ARG A 11 -8.78 43.79 0.81
N ASN A 12 -7.78 42.92 0.77
CA ASN A 12 -6.65 43.08 -0.14
C ASN A 12 -6.89 42.32 -1.45
N PHE A 13 -6.62 43.00 -2.56
CA PHE A 13 -6.98 42.61 -3.91
C PHE A 13 -5.69 42.34 -4.69
N ILE A 14 -5.36 41.07 -4.92
CA ILE A 14 -4.14 40.69 -5.65
C ILE A 14 -4.52 40.35 -7.10
N ARG A 15 -3.77 40.95 -8.04
CA ARG A 15 -4.04 40.90 -9.48
C ARG A 15 -3.73 39.52 -10.07
N GLN A 16 -4.49 39.15 -11.09
CA GLN A 16 -4.02 38.19 -12.08
C GLN A 16 -2.89 38.81 -12.90
N THR A 17 -1.83 38.05 -13.18
CA THR A 17 -0.88 38.33 -14.27
C THR A 17 -0.71 37.07 -15.10
N SER A 18 -1.28 37.08 -16.30
CA SER A 18 -1.03 36.07 -17.33
C SER A 18 0.39 36.22 -17.89
N PHE A 19 1.11 35.11 -18.05
CA PHE A 19 2.33 35.07 -18.85
C PHE A 19 2.19 34.13 -20.05
N SER A 20 2.91 34.47 -21.11
CA SER A 20 2.58 34.06 -22.49
C SER A 20 3.34 32.81 -22.97
N THR A 21 2.79 32.24 -24.04
CA THR A 21 3.35 31.19 -24.91
C THR A 21 4.70 31.58 -25.53
N TYR A 22 5.34 30.61 -26.18
CA TYR A 22 6.62 30.60 -26.93
C TYR A 22 7.85 30.26 -26.06
N ALA A 23 8.85 29.52 -26.57
CA ALA A 23 9.09 29.09 -27.96
C ALA A 23 9.22 27.56 -28.14
N LYS A 24 8.96 27.07 -29.36
CA LYS A 24 9.31 25.72 -29.80
C LYS A 24 10.78 25.68 -30.24
N HIS A 25 11.55 24.68 -29.82
CA HIS A 25 12.82 24.35 -30.47
C HIS A 25 12.77 22.96 -31.12
N ASN A 26 13.00 22.91 -32.43
CA ASN A 26 13.09 21.67 -33.19
C ASN A 26 14.49 21.07 -33.02
N LEU A 27 14.57 19.83 -32.54
CA LEU A 27 15.76 18.98 -32.70
C LEU A 27 15.42 17.87 -33.68
N LYS A 28 16.22 17.74 -34.75
CA LYS A 28 16.02 16.70 -35.78
C LYS A 28 16.39 15.32 -35.20
N PRO A 29 15.69 14.24 -35.59
CA PRO A 29 16.11 12.89 -35.23
C PRO A 29 17.44 12.54 -35.90
N SER A 30 18.38 11.99 -35.13
CA SER A 30 19.62 11.42 -35.65
C SER A 30 19.40 9.97 -36.09
N ASN A 31 19.81 9.65 -37.33
CA ASN A 31 19.59 8.34 -37.93
C ASN A 31 20.54 7.26 -37.37
N PHE A 32 20.17 6.62 -36.26
CA PHE A 32 20.95 5.52 -35.70
C PHE A 32 20.67 4.19 -36.43
N ARG A 33 21.47 3.89 -37.47
CA ARG A 33 21.43 2.61 -38.19
C ARG A 33 22.07 1.50 -37.35
N PHE A 34 21.25 0.67 -36.69
CA PHE A 34 21.70 -0.65 -36.23
C PHE A 34 21.70 -1.63 -37.41
N GLY A 35 22.87 -2.21 -37.70
CA GLY A 35 23.02 -3.24 -38.73
C GLY A 35 22.59 -4.61 -38.22
N PHE A 36 21.69 -5.29 -38.95
CA PHE A 36 21.37 -6.69 -38.69
C PHE A 36 22.50 -7.60 -39.20
N SER A 37 23.24 -8.24 -38.29
CA SER A 37 24.16 -9.33 -38.62
C SER A 37 23.44 -10.67 -38.51
N SER A 38 23.23 -11.36 -39.64
CA SER A 38 22.45 -12.60 -39.73
C SER A 38 23.32 -13.85 -39.52
N GLY A 39 23.71 -14.09 -38.27
CA GLY A 39 24.45 -15.30 -37.86
C GLY A 39 23.64 -16.59 -38.05
N LYS A 40 23.84 -17.28 -39.18
CA LYS A 40 23.25 -18.59 -39.47
C LYS A 40 23.98 -19.70 -38.72
N VAL A 41 23.33 -20.28 -37.70
CA VAL A 41 23.78 -21.55 -37.08
C VAL A 41 23.07 -22.72 -37.76
N LYS A 42 23.81 -23.76 -38.14
CA LYS A 42 23.25 -24.97 -38.77
C LYS A 42 22.58 -25.85 -37.72
N PHE A 43 21.36 -26.29 -37.98
CA PHE A 43 20.80 -27.47 -37.31
C PHE A 43 21.36 -28.75 -37.95
N SER A 44 21.60 -29.76 -37.12
CA SER A 44 21.80 -31.15 -37.55
C SER A 44 20.60 -31.98 -37.10
N THR A 45 20.15 -32.91 -37.95
CA THR A 45 18.91 -33.68 -37.75
C THR A 45 19.18 -35.17 -37.66
N SER A 46 18.64 -35.83 -36.64
CA SER A 46 18.37 -37.27 -36.68
C SER A 46 17.14 -37.61 -35.84
N SER A 47 16.47 -38.70 -36.22
CA SER A 47 15.15 -39.17 -35.75
C SER A 47 15.20 -39.81 -34.36
N THR A 48 14.31 -39.45 -33.42
CA THR A 48 12.91 -39.95 -33.25
C THR A 48 12.80 -41.38 -32.69
N ILE A 49 12.42 -41.49 -31.41
CA ILE A 49 11.41 -42.45 -30.89
C ILE A 49 10.53 -41.67 -29.90
N ALA A 50 9.23 -41.99 -29.80
CA ALA A 50 8.26 -41.27 -28.97
C ALA A 50 7.41 -42.23 -28.11
N THR A 51 7.07 -41.82 -26.89
CA THR A 51 6.03 -42.50 -26.09
C THR A 51 5.38 -41.58 -25.05
N ALA A 52 4.12 -41.89 -24.74
CA ALA A 52 3.38 -41.63 -23.50
C ALA A 52 3.06 -40.17 -23.10
N ILE A 53 1.76 -39.86 -23.15
CA ILE A 53 1.07 -38.71 -22.55
C ILE A 53 1.19 -38.74 -21.00
N GLY A 54 1.35 -37.57 -20.38
CA GLY A 54 1.22 -37.40 -18.93
C GLY A 54 0.86 -35.96 -18.54
N LEU A 55 -0.38 -35.71 -18.14
CA LEU A 55 -0.81 -34.41 -17.62
C LEU A 55 -0.50 -34.29 -16.13
N ALA A 56 0.50 -33.48 -15.78
CA ALA A 56 0.75 -33.04 -14.40
C ALA A 56 1.26 -31.58 -14.40
N GLY A 57 0.52 -30.68 -13.75
CA GLY A 57 0.94 -29.29 -13.59
C GLY A 57 1.99 -29.17 -12.49
N VAL A 58 3.24 -28.82 -12.84
CA VAL A 58 4.35 -28.73 -11.90
C VAL A 58 4.53 -27.29 -11.39
N SER A 59 3.97 -26.99 -10.22
CA SER A 59 4.44 -25.91 -9.34
C SER A 59 5.57 -26.47 -8.45
N TYR A 60 6.67 -25.72 -8.32
CA TYR A 60 7.95 -26.26 -7.82
C TYR A 60 8.63 -25.34 -6.78
N TRP A 61 9.49 -25.92 -5.93
CA TRP A 61 10.16 -25.35 -4.73
C TRP A 61 9.24 -25.10 -3.51
N TYR A 62 9.37 -25.76 -2.36
CA TYR A 62 10.41 -26.64 -1.75
C TYR A 62 11.61 -25.94 -1.05
N VAL A 63 12.24 -26.69 -0.12
CA VAL A 63 13.33 -26.37 0.81
C VAL A 63 12.90 -25.60 2.07
N TYR A 64 13.17 -26.06 3.30
CA TYR A 64 13.63 -27.35 3.90
C TYR A 64 12.90 -27.47 5.29
N ASP A 65 13.00 -28.47 6.17
CA ASP A 65 13.88 -29.64 6.37
C ASP A 65 13.06 -30.87 6.85
N LYS A 66 13.69 -32.05 7.02
CA LYS A 66 13.14 -33.22 7.71
C LYS A 66 14.24 -34.14 8.23
N ASN A 67 14.40 -34.28 9.56
CA ASN A 67 15.14 -35.40 10.18
C ASN A 67 14.83 -35.68 11.67
N ILE A 68 13.56 -35.58 12.08
CA ILE A 68 13.05 -36.27 13.29
C ILE A 68 11.80 -37.04 12.90
N ALA A 69 11.75 -38.33 13.24
CA ALA A 69 10.59 -39.20 13.01
C ALA A 69 10.00 -39.63 14.36
N PHE A 70 8.85 -39.04 14.71
CA PHE A 70 7.92 -39.59 15.71
C PHE A 70 6.50 -39.54 15.14
N ALA A 71 5.69 -40.52 15.52
CA ALA A 71 4.38 -40.75 14.94
C ALA A 71 3.29 -40.03 15.76
N ASP A 72 3.03 -38.77 15.40
CA ASP A 72 1.81 -38.07 15.77
C ASP A 72 1.03 -37.67 14.51
N ALA A 73 -0.29 -37.57 14.64
CA ALA A 73 -1.15 -37.23 13.51
C ALA A 73 -0.82 -35.83 12.97
N LEU A 74 -0.72 -35.70 11.64
CA LEU A 74 -0.64 -34.38 10.99
C LEU A 74 -1.80 -33.52 11.50
N PRO A 75 -1.55 -32.32 12.06
CA PRO A 75 -2.63 -31.45 12.49
C PRO A 75 -3.50 -31.17 11.28
N LYS A 76 -4.83 -31.30 11.45
CA LYS A 76 -5.79 -30.87 10.42
C LYS A 76 -5.40 -29.47 9.97
N SER A 77 -5.30 -29.27 8.66
CA SER A 77 -5.03 -27.96 8.07
C SER A 77 -6.00 -26.96 8.66
N VAL A 78 -5.50 -26.04 9.48
CA VAL A 78 -6.29 -24.93 10.00
C VAL A 78 -6.66 -24.10 8.79
N GLU A 79 -7.92 -24.19 8.36
CA GLU A 79 -8.45 -23.32 7.32
C GLU A 79 -8.28 -21.89 7.83
N SER A 80 -7.36 -21.17 7.20
CA SER A 80 -7.08 -19.78 7.55
C SER A 80 -8.35 -18.98 7.31
N VAL A 81 -8.99 -18.55 8.40
CA VAL A 81 -10.19 -17.71 8.34
C VAL A 81 -9.89 -16.52 7.44
N THR A 82 -10.69 -16.36 6.40
CA THR A 82 -10.51 -15.37 5.34
C THR A 82 -11.80 -14.59 5.14
N THR A 83 -11.66 -13.39 4.57
CA THR A 83 -12.76 -12.49 4.24
C THR A 83 -12.65 -12.16 2.75
N GLU A 84 -13.69 -12.49 1.99
CA GLU A 84 -13.75 -12.21 0.55
C GLU A 84 -13.91 -10.70 0.29
N GLU A 85 -13.13 -10.16 -0.65
CA GLU A 85 -13.35 -8.82 -1.19
C GLU A 85 -14.41 -8.90 -2.31
N PRO A 86 -15.61 -8.32 -2.13
CA PRO A 86 -16.80 -8.65 -2.93
C PRO A 86 -16.74 -8.19 -4.40
N GLU A 87 -15.82 -7.32 -4.79
CA GLU A 87 -15.63 -6.99 -6.21
C GLU A 87 -14.61 -7.87 -6.92
N SER A 88 -13.55 -8.35 -6.26
CA SER A 88 -12.50 -9.14 -6.89
C SER A 88 -12.58 -10.65 -6.65
N GLY A 89 -13.30 -11.09 -5.61
CA GLY A 89 -13.29 -12.48 -5.14
C GLY A 89 -12.01 -12.89 -4.43
N VAL A 90 -11.06 -11.96 -4.21
CA VAL A 90 -9.82 -12.24 -3.50
C VAL A 90 -10.11 -12.41 -2.01
N HIS A 91 -9.71 -13.56 -1.47
CA HIS A 91 -9.88 -13.92 -0.07
C HIS A 91 -8.68 -13.43 0.74
N ILE A 92 -8.91 -12.46 1.63
CA ILE A 92 -7.89 -11.84 2.48
C ILE A 92 -7.89 -12.50 3.87
N PRO A 93 -6.74 -12.95 4.42
CA PRO A 93 -6.73 -13.59 5.75
C PRO A 93 -7.22 -12.66 6.85
N THR A 94 -8.19 -13.10 7.66
CA THR A 94 -8.74 -12.34 8.79
C THR A 94 -7.72 -12.18 9.92
N TYR A 95 -6.73 -13.07 9.99
CA TYR A 95 -5.57 -12.99 10.90
C TYR A 95 -4.29 -13.22 10.12
N ILE A 96 -3.22 -12.49 10.46
CA ILE A 96 -1.87 -12.65 9.91
C ILE A 96 -0.82 -12.63 11.01
N THR A 97 0.30 -13.29 10.75
CA THR A 97 1.55 -13.11 11.51
C THR A 97 2.50 -12.27 10.66
N LEU A 98 3.02 -11.18 11.23
CA LEU A 98 4.01 -10.30 10.61
C LEU A 98 5.42 -10.89 10.75
N HIS A 99 6.41 -10.37 10.02
CA HIS A 99 7.76 -10.97 9.96
C HIS A 99 8.44 -11.12 11.33
N ASP A 100 8.14 -10.26 12.30
CA ASP A 100 8.68 -10.30 13.67
C ASP A 100 7.86 -11.17 14.64
N GLY A 101 6.85 -11.89 14.15
CA GLY A 101 5.98 -12.74 14.97
C GLY A 101 4.77 -12.01 15.55
N THR A 102 4.65 -10.69 15.36
CA THR A 102 3.45 -9.93 15.79
C THR A 102 2.20 -10.50 15.12
N LYS A 103 1.20 -10.94 15.89
CA LYS A 103 -0.11 -11.32 15.37
C LYS A 103 -0.95 -10.08 15.14
N ALA A 104 -1.64 -10.01 14.01
CA ALA A 104 -2.54 -8.90 13.69
C ALA A 104 -3.86 -9.38 13.11
N ARG A 105 -4.96 -8.80 13.58
CA ARG A 105 -6.32 -9.05 13.08
C ARG A 105 -6.70 -8.03 12.00
N LEU A 106 -7.48 -8.45 11.03
CA LEU A 106 -8.10 -7.58 10.03
C LEU A 106 -9.14 -6.67 10.70
N ILE A 107 -9.13 -5.39 10.32
CA ILE A 107 -10.14 -4.40 10.70
C ILE A 107 -11.10 -4.20 9.54
N GLY A 108 -10.58 -3.91 8.35
CA GLY A 108 -11.39 -3.74 7.15
C GLY A 108 -10.55 -3.85 5.88
N LEU A 109 -11.23 -4.12 4.77
CA LEU A 109 -10.64 -4.34 3.45
C LEU A 109 -11.38 -3.58 2.35
N GLY A 110 -10.80 -3.56 1.15
CA GLY A 110 -11.50 -3.08 -0.04
C GLY A 110 -10.64 -3.08 -1.29
N ILE A 111 -11.26 -2.79 -2.42
CA ILE A 111 -10.58 -2.80 -3.72
C ILE A 111 -10.05 -1.41 -4.11
N ARG A 112 -8.85 -1.34 -4.70
CA ARG A 112 -8.42 -0.19 -5.49
C ARG A 112 -8.77 -0.40 -6.96
N THR A 113 -9.48 0.56 -7.55
CA THR A 113 -9.69 0.66 -9.00
C THR A 113 -8.96 1.87 -9.59
N VAL A 114 -8.79 1.91 -10.91
CA VAL A 114 -8.25 3.08 -11.64
C VAL A 114 -9.10 3.45 -12.86
N SER A 115 -9.17 4.76 -13.11
CA SER A 115 -9.86 5.44 -14.21
C SER A 115 -11.37 5.17 -14.35
N PHE A 116 -12.00 5.83 -15.32
CA PHE A 116 -13.41 5.65 -15.67
C PHE A 116 -13.77 4.20 -16.06
N LEU A 117 -12.77 3.40 -16.47
CA LEU A 117 -12.92 1.98 -16.77
C LEU A 117 -12.98 1.09 -15.50
N LYS A 118 -12.91 1.68 -14.29
CA LYS A 118 -12.99 1.00 -12.98
C LYS A 118 -12.03 -0.21 -12.87
N ILE A 119 -10.85 -0.12 -13.47
CA ILE A 119 -9.98 -1.30 -13.63
C ILE A 119 -9.37 -1.67 -12.28
N LYS A 120 -9.73 -2.85 -11.77
CA LYS A 120 -9.27 -3.43 -10.50
C LYS A 120 -7.73 -3.54 -10.48
N VAL A 121 -7.07 -3.14 -9.39
CA VAL A 121 -5.60 -3.11 -9.28
C VAL A 121 -5.10 -4.05 -8.19
N TYR A 122 -5.55 -3.82 -6.96
CA TYR A 122 -5.22 -4.62 -5.78
C TYR A 122 -6.35 -4.56 -4.76
N VAL A 123 -6.37 -5.53 -3.86
CA VAL A 123 -7.09 -5.43 -2.59
C VAL A 123 -6.16 -4.86 -1.53
N ILE A 124 -6.70 -4.00 -0.67
CA ILE A 124 -6.10 -3.43 0.55
C ILE A 124 -6.81 -4.10 1.72
N GLY A 125 -6.06 -4.62 2.69
CA GLY A 125 -6.56 -4.97 4.03
C GLY A 125 -5.79 -4.20 5.09
N MET A 126 -6.48 -3.55 6.03
CA MET A 126 -5.88 -2.88 7.18
C MET A 126 -6.01 -3.75 8.43
N TYR A 127 -4.88 -3.92 9.13
CA TYR A 127 -4.72 -4.80 10.28
C TYR A 127 -4.19 -4.04 11.48
N ILE A 128 -4.47 -4.55 12.68
CA ILE A 128 -3.97 -4.04 13.97
C ILE A 128 -3.46 -5.20 14.80
N SER A 129 -2.37 -4.99 15.55
CA SER A 129 -1.83 -6.00 16.46
C SER A 129 -2.85 -6.44 17.49
N GLU A 130 -2.92 -7.74 17.77
CA GLU A 130 -3.83 -8.27 18.80
C GLU A 130 -3.46 -7.73 20.20
N ASP A 131 -2.16 -7.51 20.46
CA ASP A 131 -1.63 -6.96 21.71
C ASP A 131 -1.98 -5.48 21.94
N ASP A 132 -2.51 -4.79 20.92
CA ASP A 132 -2.82 -3.35 20.95
C ASP A 132 -4.34 -3.05 20.98
N ILE A 133 -5.19 -4.07 20.94
CA ILE A 133 -6.65 -3.91 20.96
C ILE A 133 -7.11 -3.17 22.22
N ASP A 134 -6.52 -3.47 23.38
CA ASP A 134 -6.90 -2.81 24.64
C ASP A 134 -6.44 -1.35 24.71
N VAL A 135 -5.38 -0.96 23.99
CA VAL A 135 -4.99 0.46 23.86
C VAL A 135 -6.09 1.23 23.12
N LEU A 136 -6.64 0.64 22.05
CA LEU A 136 -7.75 1.22 21.29
C LEU A 136 -9.06 1.26 22.09
N LYS A 137 -9.41 0.19 22.81
CA LYS A 137 -10.64 0.15 23.62
C LYS A 137 -10.62 1.12 24.80
N ASN A 138 -9.45 1.40 25.36
CA ASN A 138 -9.28 2.46 26.37
C ASN A 138 -9.28 3.86 25.74
N TRP A 139 -8.86 3.99 24.47
CA TRP A 139 -9.04 5.21 23.68
C TRP A 139 -10.49 5.36 23.20
N LYS A 140 -11.39 5.75 24.12
CA LYS A 140 -12.82 5.99 23.87
C LYS A 140 -13.12 7.26 23.05
N GLY A 141 -12.25 7.59 22.09
CA GLY A 141 -12.37 8.75 21.21
C GLY A 141 -13.03 8.47 19.87
N TYR A 142 -13.28 7.20 19.51
CA TYR A 142 -13.74 6.84 18.17
C TYR A 142 -15.12 7.41 17.83
N ASP A 143 -15.21 8.04 16.65
CA ASP A 143 -16.44 8.59 16.09
C ASP A 143 -16.47 8.27 14.58
N LYS A 144 -17.44 7.46 14.18
CA LYS A 144 -17.56 6.95 12.79
C LYS A 144 -17.88 8.06 11.80
N GLU A 145 -18.66 9.07 12.19
CA GLU A 145 -19.03 10.19 11.33
C GLU A 145 -17.82 11.10 11.09
N LYS A 146 -17.05 11.40 12.15
CA LYS A 146 -15.78 12.14 12.02
C LYS A 146 -14.73 11.36 11.22
N PHE A 147 -14.63 10.04 11.41
CA PHE A 147 -13.72 9.19 10.62
C PHE A 147 -14.07 9.21 9.12
N MET A 148 -15.37 9.23 8.81
CA MET A 148 -15.89 9.28 7.44
C MET A 148 -16.00 10.69 6.85
N SER A 149 -15.57 11.73 7.57
CA SER A 149 -15.63 13.12 7.09
C SER A 149 -14.92 13.33 5.75
N GLU A 150 -15.50 14.22 4.92
CA GLU A 150 -14.95 14.68 3.64
C GLU A 150 -14.04 15.92 3.79
N ASN A 151 -14.02 16.56 4.97
CA ASN A 151 -13.30 17.82 5.21
C ASN A 151 -12.44 17.85 6.49
N ASP A 152 -12.51 16.83 7.34
CA ASP A 152 -11.71 16.70 8.57
C ASP A 152 -10.97 15.36 8.59
N GLU A 153 -9.70 15.41 9.00
CA GLU A 153 -8.82 14.25 9.16
C GLU A 153 -8.46 14.00 10.64
N SER A 154 -8.98 14.80 11.59
CA SER A 154 -8.63 14.73 13.02
C SER A 154 -8.83 13.33 13.63
N MET A 155 -9.93 12.67 13.28
CA MET A 155 -10.28 11.33 13.76
C MET A 155 -9.35 10.25 13.19
N THR A 156 -9.04 10.32 11.89
CA THR A 156 -8.14 9.35 11.24
C THR A 156 -6.69 9.57 11.64
N LEU A 157 -6.26 10.83 11.84
CA LEU A 157 -4.93 11.17 12.36
C LEU A 157 -4.76 10.74 13.83
N SER A 158 -5.73 11.01 14.71
CA SER A 158 -5.60 10.67 16.13
C SER A 158 -5.52 9.16 16.39
N ILE A 159 -6.12 8.31 15.54
CA ILE A 159 -5.89 6.85 15.55
C ILE A 159 -4.46 6.52 15.12
N LEU A 160 -3.94 7.17 14.08
CA LEU A 160 -2.56 6.99 13.60
C LEU A 160 -1.50 7.55 14.57
N ASP A 161 -1.89 8.45 15.47
CA ASP A 161 -1.04 8.99 16.53
C ASP A 161 -0.90 8.05 17.74
N LEU A 162 -1.77 7.04 17.87
CA LEU A 162 -1.68 6.06 18.96
C LEU A 162 -0.39 5.22 18.88
N PRO A 163 0.20 4.82 20.03
CA PRO A 163 1.42 4.02 20.12
C PRO A 163 1.16 2.52 19.87
N ILE A 164 0.40 2.22 18.82
CA ILE A 164 -0.04 0.88 18.42
C ILE A 164 0.60 0.45 17.09
N VAL A 165 0.76 -0.86 16.91
CA VAL A 165 1.16 -1.49 15.67
C VAL A 165 -0.04 -1.64 14.74
N MET A 166 0.11 -1.16 13.51
CA MET A 166 -0.88 -1.33 12.44
C MET A 166 -0.19 -1.78 11.15
N ALA A 167 -0.88 -2.48 10.27
CA ALA A 167 -0.33 -2.92 9.00
C ALA A 167 -1.32 -2.74 7.84
N ILE A 168 -0.82 -2.28 6.69
CA ILE A 168 -1.53 -2.30 5.42
C ILE A 168 -0.99 -3.46 4.60
N ARG A 169 -1.83 -4.45 4.32
CA ARG A 169 -1.57 -5.55 3.39
C ARG A 169 -2.14 -5.19 2.01
N ILE A 170 -1.37 -5.43 0.96
CA ILE A 170 -1.71 -5.12 -0.42
C ILE A 170 -1.49 -6.37 -1.27
N GLU A 171 -2.53 -6.83 -1.96
CA GLU A 171 -2.47 -7.97 -2.87
C GLU A 171 -2.98 -7.59 -4.26
N PRO A 172 -2.12 -7.59 -5.30
CA PRO A 172 -2.55 -7.34 -6.67
C PRO A 172 -3.55 -8.39 -7.16
N VAL A 173 -4.62 -7.95 -7.82
CA VAL A 173 -5.60 -8.87 -8.47
C VAL A 173 -5.11 -9.39 -9.83
N ARG A 174 -3.92 -8.95 -10.25
CA ARG A 174 -3.24 -9.25 -11.52
C ARG A 174 -1.77 -8.90 -11.42
N ASN A 175 -0.94 -9.54 -12.24
CA ASN A 175 0.49 -9.23 -12.32
C ASN A 175 0.71 -7.73 -12.67
N THR A 176 1.64 -7.09 -11.97
CA THR A 176 1.99 -5.67 -12.15
C THR A 176 3.50 -5.47 -12.02
N ASN A 177 4.01 -4.28 -12.32
CA ASN A 177 5.41 -3.93 -12.08
C ASN A 177 5.53 -3.26 -10.68
N GLY A 178 6.52 -3.66 -9.88
CA GLY A 178 6.78 -3.03 -8.57
C GLY A 178 7.01 -1.52 -8.67
N HIS A 179 7.51 -1.03 -9.81
CA HIS A 179 7.58 0.41 -10.11
C HIS A 179 6.20 1.08 -10.14
N HIS A 180 5.18 0.49 -10.78
CA HIS A 180 3.83 1.08 -10.81
C HIS A 180 3.20 1.13 -9.41
N LEU A 181 3.44 0.11 -8.58
CA LEU A 181 2.94 0.06 -7.21
C LEU A 181 3.63 1.15 -6.35
N ARG A 182 4.97 1.20 -6.38
CA ARG A 182 5.81 2.22 -5.74
C ARG A 182 5.45 3.65 -6.15
N ASP A 183 5.27 3.89 -7.44
CA ASP A 183 5.03 5.22 -7.98
C ASP A 183 3.60 5.69 -7.67
N GLY A 184 2.65 4.75 -7.52
CA GLY A 184 1.31 5.02 -7.00
C GLY A 184 1.29 5.49 -5.54
N PHE A 185 2.13 4.92 -4.66
CA PHE A 185 2.28 5.39 -3.27
C PHE A 185 3.03 6.72 -3.20
N THR A 186 4.17 6.81 -3.85
CA THR A 186 5.03 7.99 -3.72
C THR A 186 4.39 9.24 -4.30
N ARG A 187 3.55 9.12 -5.34
CA ARG A 187 2.69 10.23 -5.80
C ARG A 187 1.69 10.70 -4.75
N ALA A 188 1.03 9.79 -4.03
CA ALA A 188 0.05 10.15 -2.99
C ALA A 188 0.73 10.87 -1.80
N ILE A 189 1.89 10.37 -1.37
CA ILE A 189 2.71 11.00 -0.32
C ILE A 189 3.19 12.39 -0.77
N THR A 190 3.72 12.53 -1.99
CA THR A 190 4.17 13.84 -2.52
C THR A 190 3.00 14.83 -2.67
N HIS A 191 1.79 14.39 -3.05
CA HIS A 191 0.63 15.29 -3.09
C HIS A 191 0.31 15.86 -1.70
N ARG A 192 0.24 15.00 -0.67
CA ARG A 192 0.01 15.44 0.73
C ARG A 192 1.17 16.27 1.31
N MET A 193 2.37 16.12 0.77
CA MET A 193 3.53 16.98 1.08
C MET A 193 3.39 18.38 0.46
N GLN A 194 2.65 18.53 -0.65
CA GLN A 194 2.39 19.79 -1.34
C GLN A 194 1.14 20.51 -0.84
N ASP A 195 0.13 19.79 -0.35
CA ASP A 195 -1.07 20.37 0.27
C ASP A 195 -0.81 20.93 1.68
N GLY A 196 0.19 20.40 2.38
CA GLY A 196 0.51 20.74 3.77
C GLY A 196 1.56 21.85 3.92
N TYR A 197 1.54 22.52 5.08
CA TYR A 197 2.65 23.37 5.52
C TYR A 197 3.67 22.54 6.31
N MET A 198 4.95 22.71 6.01
CA MET A 198 6.09 22.12 6.73
C MET A 198 7.33 23.01 6.59
N SER A 199 8.34 22.83 7.43
CA SER A 199 9.61 23.55 7.27
C SER A 199 10.42 23.02 6.08
N GLU A 200 11.44 23.76 5.66
CA GLU A 200 12.38 23.32 4.61
C GLU A 200 13.15 22.07 5.06
N GLU A 201 13.56 22.01 6.33
CA GLU A 201 14.21 20.84 6.96
C GLU A 201 13.27 19.62 7.01
N ASP A 202 12.00 19.80 7.38
CA ASP A 202 10.99 18.73 7.33
C ASP A 202 10.82 18.21 5.90
N ALA A 203 10.74 19.11 4.91
CA ALA A 203 10.58 18.75 3.50
C ALA A 203 11.79 17.96 2.97
N GLU A 204 13.02 18.35 3.30
CA GLU A 204 14.21 17.57 2.95
C GLU A 204 14.22 16.18 3.61
N ASN A 205 13.87 16.11 4.90
CA ASN A 205 13.78 14.84 5.64
C ASN A 205 12.68 13.91 5.09
N VAL A 206 11.54 14.46 4.67
CA VAL A 206 10.47 13.71 4.00
C VAL A 206 10.90 13.26 2.60
N LEU A 207 11.56 14.11 1.80
CA LEU A 207 12.08 13.75 0.48
C LEU A 207 13.13 12.63 0.55
N LYS A 208 14.01 12.68 1.56
CA LYS A 208 14.95 11.60 1.89
C LYS A 208 14.20 10.30 2.23
N ALA A 209 13.19 10.36 3.09
CA ALA A 209 12.38 9.20 3.45
C ALA A 209 11.59 8.61 2.26
N ILE A 210 11.10 9.46 1.33
CA ILE A 210 10.47 9.02 0.07
C ILE A 210 11.49 8.30 -0.83
N LYS A 211 12.75 8.75 -0.87
CA LYS A 211 13.84 8.09 -1.60
C LYS A 211 14.21 6.73 -0.98
N GLU A 212 14.25 6.63 0.34
CA GLU A 212 14.47 5.38 1.07
C GLU A 212 13.32 4.39 0.82
N LEU A 213 12.06 4.83 0.99
CA LEU A 213 10.85 4.06 0.66
C LEU A 213 10.92 3.52 -0.79
N LYS A 214 11.26 4.37 -1.76
CA LYS A 214 11.41 3.97 -3.17
C LYS A 214 12.43 2.84 -3.40
N ALA A 215 13.44 2.72 -2.54
CA ALA A 215 14.45 1.66 -2.61
C ALA A 215 14.00 0.33 -1.96
N LYS A 216 12.97 0.34 -1.10
CA LYS A 216 12.43 -0.85 -0.42
C LYS A 216 11.43 -1.65 -1.26
N PHE A 217 10.75 -1.01 -2.22
CA PHE A 217 9.79 -1.70 -3.10
C PHE A 217 10.47 -2.75 -4.00
N PRO A 218 9.77 -3.87 -4.32
CA PRO A 218 10.24 -4.84 -5.31
C PRO A 218 10.63 -4.18 -6.64
N LYS A 219 11.78 -4.59 -7.19
CA LYS A 219 12.29 -4.13 -8.50
C LYS A 219 11.77 -4.95 -9.67
N SER A 220 11.11 -6.08 -9.39
CA SER A 220 10.61 -7.07 -10.35
C SER A 220 9.13 -6.85 -10.71
N VAL A 221 8.60 -7.77 -11.52
CA VAL A 221 7.16 -8.07 -11.52
C VAL A 221 6.73 -8.43 -10.09
N VAL A 222 5.58 -7.89 -9.68
CA VAL A 222 4.81 -8.30 -8.50
C VAL A 222 3.63 -9.12 -9.03
N LYS A 223 3.46 -10.35 -8.54
CA LYS A 223 2.46 -11.28 -9.08
C LYS A 223 1.08 -11.00 -8.48
N ALA A 224 0.04 -11.57 -9.10
CA ALA A 224 -1.27 -11.64 -8.48
C ALA A 224 -1.19 -12.42 -7.14
N GLY A 225 -1.92 -11.98 -6.11
CA GLY A 225 -1.96 -12.64 -4.80
C GLY A 225 -0.68 -12.59 -3.97
N THR A 226 0.37 -11.84 -4.39
CA THR A 226 1.55 -11.65 -3.53
C THR A 226 1.38 -10.47 -2.60
N ALA A 227 1.58 -10.71 -1.30
CA ALA A 227 1.42 -9.70 -0.27
C ALA A 227 2.64 -8.78 -0.19
N LEU A 228 2.40 -7.48 -0.37
CA LEU A 228 3.22 -6.39 0.16
C LEU A 228 2.58 -5.92 1.46
N ILE A 229 3.36 -5.82 2.54
CA ILE A 229 2.90 -5.31 3.83
C ILE A 229 3.67 -4.03 4.19
N LEU A 230 2.93 -3.02 4.67
CA LEU A 230 3.44 -1.75 5.17
C LEU A 230 3.03 -1.64 6.64
N LYS A 231 3.93 -2.02 7.56
CA LYS A 231 3.72 -2.05 9.01
C LYS A 231 4.15 -0.72 9.63
N LYS A 232 3.24 -0.03 10.32
CA LYS A 232 3.55 1.03 11.29
C LYS A 232 3.91 0.37 12.62
N GLU A 233 5.06 0.74 13.17
CA GLU A 233 5.46 0.42 14.54
C GLU A 233 4.90 1.40 15.57
N LYS A 234 4.93 1.01 16.85
CA LYS A 234 4.48 1.86 17.98
C LYS A 234 5.17 3.21 18.05
N ASN A 235 6.44 3.28 17.63
CA ASN A 235 7.24 4.51 17.55
C ASN A 235 7.04 5.31 16.24
N GLY A 236 6.16 4.87 15.34
CA GLY A 236 5.94 5.51 14.03
C GLY A 236 6.97 5.18 12.94
N THR A 237 7.89 4.24 13.18
CA THR A 237 8.73 3.65 12.11
C THR A 237 7.85 2.88 11.13
N LEU A 238 8.21 2.92 9.84
CA LEU A 238 7.63 2.05 8.83
C LEU A 238 8.55 0.85 8.59
N ILE A 239 8.00 -0.37 8.63
CA ILE A 239 8.65 -1.60 8.14
C ILE A 239 7.93 -2.04 6.86
N ILE A 240 8.69 -2.43 5.83
CA ILE A 240 8.16 -2.97 4.58
C ILE A 240 8.48 -4.46 4.53
N GLU A 241 7.46 -5.29 4.27
CA GLU A 241 7.62 -6.73 4.05
C GLU A 241 7.05 -7.12 2.67
N TYR A 242 7.67 -8.07 1.97
CA TYR A 242 7.18 -8.59 0.70
C TYR A 242 7.43 -10.10 0.60
N GLU A 243 6.40 -10.88 0.24
CA GLU A 243 6.48 -12.35 0.18
C GLU A 243 7.05 -12.97 1.47
N GLY A 244 6.66 -12.42 2.64
CA GLY A 244 7.12 -12.86 3.96
C GLY A 244 8.55 -12.46 4.34
N LYS A 245 9.22 -11.60 3.55
CA LYS A 245 10.60 -11.14 3.79
C LYS A 245 10.62 -9.68 4.18
N ASN A 246 11.38 -9.32 5.22
CA ASN A 246 11.61 -7.93 5.59
C ASN A 246 12.50 -7.23 4.55
N MET A 247 11.97 -6.19 3.90
CA MET A 247 12.66 -5.34 2.93
C MET A 247 13.44 -4.19 3.60
N GLY A 248 13.21 -4.00 4.90
CA GLY A 248 13.83 -3.04 5.79
C GLY A 248 12.91 -1.88 6.16
N ILE A 249 13.47 -0.95 6.94
CA ILE A 249 12.74 0.12 7.60
C ILE A 249 12.86 1.47 6.87
N VAL A 250 11.96 2.41 7.20
CA VAL A 250 12.04 3.85 6.91
C VAL A 250 11.64 4.62 8.18
N ASN A 251 12.55 5.44 8.70
CA ASN A 251 12.38 6.12 9.99
C ASN A 251 11.89 7.57 9.78
N ASN A 252 10.63 7.74 9.38
CA ASN A 252 10.00 9.07 9.26
C ASN A 252 8.51 8.99 9.60
N ILE A 253 8.13 9.51 10.78
CA ILE A 253 6.77 9.40 11.33
C ILE A 253 5.73 10.06 10.41
N TRP A 254 6.06 11.20 9.79
CA TRP A 254 5.17 11.89 8.85
C TRP A 254 4.88 11.00 7.63
N LEU A 255 5.90 10.39 7.03
CA LEU A 255 5.74 9.48 5.89
C LEU A 255 4.93 8.23 6.27
N THR A 256 5.19 7.64 7.45
CA THR A 256 4.44 6.48 7.96
C THR A 256 2.94 6.82 8.08
N LYS A 257 2.60 7.93 8.74
CA LYS A 257 1.20 8.39 8.84
C LYS A 257 0.59 8.66 7.46
N ASN A 258 1.32 9.31 6.55
CA ASN A 258 0.80 9.68 5.23
C ASN A 258 0.63 8.48 4.26
N ILE A 259 1.30 7.35 4.49
CA ILE A 259 0.98 6.07 3.82
C ILE A 259 -0.41 5.58 4.23
N PHE A 260 -0.75 5.61 5.52
CA PHE A 260 -2.07 5.18 6.00
C PHE A 260 -3.15 6.19 5.60
N MET A 261 -2.89 7.49 5.74
CA MET A 261 -3.77 8.56 5.23
C MET A 261 -3.98 8.51 3.72
N SER A 262 -3.12 7.86 2.94
CA SER A 262 -3.41 7.63 1.51
C SER A 262 -4.67 6.77 1.29
N TYR A 263 -5.14 6.03 2.30
CA TYR A 263 -6.43 5.33 2.31
C TYR A 263 -7.47 5.97 3.22
N LEU A 264 -7.05 6.66 4.29
CA LEU A 264 -7.95 7.23 5.30
C LEU A 264 -8.28 8.72 5.09
N ALA A 265 -7.71 9.36 4.07
CA ALA A 265 -7.87 10.79 3.79
C ALA A 265 -9.34 11.24 3.81
N ALA A 266 -9.56 12.48 4.24
CA ALA A 266 -10.88 13.12 4.15
C ALA A 266 -11.33 13.22 2.69
N LYS A 267 -10.41 13.64 1.82
CA LYS A 267 -10.65 13.92 0.41
C LYS A 267 -9.80 13.04 -0.50
N ASN A 268 -10.43 12.42 -1.51
CA ASN A 268 -9.79 11.56 -2.52
C ASN A 268 -8.91 10.41 -1.96
N PRO A 269 -9.33 9.64 -0.93
CA PRO A 269 -8.62 8.41 -0.53
C PRO A 269 -8.48 7.42 -1.70
N ILE A 270 -7.43 6.60 -1.68
CA ILE A 270 -7.13 5.60 -2.73
C ILE A 270 -8.27 4.58 -2.94
N SER A 271 -9.11 4.35 -1.93
CA SER A 271 -10.37 3.63 -2.07
C SER A 271 -11.36 4.05 -0.98
N GLU A 272 -12.45 4.71 -1.37
CA GLU A 272 -13.60 5.00 -0.50
C GLU A 272 -14.19 3.74 0.14
N LYS A 273 -14.13 2.61 -0.57
CA LYS A 273 -14.66 1.32 -0.12
C LYS A 273 -13.81 0.75 1.02
N ALA A 274 -12.49 0.84 0.89
CA ALA A 274 -11.58 0.52 1.99
C ALA A 274 -11.77 1.48 3.17
N LYS A 275 -11.83 2.81 2.95
CA LYS A 275 -12.07 3.79 4.03
C LYS A 275 -13.34 3.46 4.82
N ARG A 276 -14.45 3.19 4.12
CA ARG A 276 -15.73 2.83 4.74
C ARG A 276 -15.66 1.53 5.53
N ASN A 277 -15.19 0.44 4.93
CA ASN A 277 -15.15 -0.85 5.63
C ASN A 277 -14.14 -0.88 6.79
N ILE A 278 -13.07 -0.08 6.72
CA ILE A 278 -12.18 0.15 7.87
C ILE A 278 -12.91 0.93 8.98
N ALA A 279 -13.74 1.92 8.64
CA ALA A 279 -14.59 2.62 9.61
C ALA A 279 -15.64 1.69 10.24
N ASP A 280 -16.25 0.80 9.45
CA ASP A 280 -17.14 -0.25 9.93
C ASP A 280 -16.41 -1.20 10.91
N GLY A 281 -15.20 -1.64 10.58
CA GLY A 281 -14.38 -2.48 11.45
C GLY A 281 -13.92 -1.84 12.75
N PHE A 282 -13.59 -0.54 12.76
CA PHE A 282 -13.31 0.19 14.00
C PHE A 282 -14.59 0.35 14.84
N ASP A 283 -15.71 0.70 14.21
CA ASP A 283 -17.03 0.78 14.84
C ASP A 283 -17.49 -0.58 15.40
N GLU A 284 -17.09 -1.71 14.83
CA GLU A 284 -17.35 -3.05 15.39
C GLU A 284 -16.38 -3.45 16.51
N LEU A 285 -15.10 -3.05 16.44
CA LEU A 285 -14.09 -3.39 17.45
C LEU A 285 -14.23 -2.60 18.76
N LEU A 286 -14.86 -1.42 18.72
CA LEU A 286 -14.88 -0.42 19.80
C LEU A 286 -16.27 -0.18 20.43
N LYS A 287 -17.23 -1.09 20.18
CA LYS A 287 -18.50 -1.21 20.92
C LYS A 287 -18.29 -1.96 22.25
#